data_AF-A0A4U0H7Q9-F1
#
_entry.id   AF-A0A4U0H7Q9-F1
#
_cell.length_a   1.000
_cell.length_b   1.000
_cell.length_c   1.000
_cell.angle_alpha   90.00
_cell.angle_beta   90.00
_cell.angle_gamma   90.00
#
_symmetry.space_group_name_H-M   'P 1'
#
loop_
_entity.id
_entity.type
_entity.pdbx_description
1 polymer ?
#
loop_
_entity_poly.entity_id
_entity_poly.type
_entity_poly.pdbx_seq_one_letter_code
_entity_poly.pdbx_strand_id
1 'polypeptide(L)'
;MGQTQGLTATDNFEFLAEYQYHNDLQFLTDLSGLSHVNLPRDFVKQGDELQYTFEENNAYDKEAVSVSFNGKPVGYVKKYIVAFFIRLRMTRSLYA
;
A
#
# COMPACT_ATOMS: atom_id res chain seq x y z
N MET A 1 -36.70 -4.41 -5.78
CA MET A 1 -36.00 -5.07 -4.66
C MET A 1 -34.52 -5.09 -5.00
N GLY A 2 -33.72 -4.29 -4.31
CA GLY A 2 -32.26 -4.29 -4.46
C GLY A 2 -31.68 -4.57 -3.09
N GLN A 3 -31.22 -5.80 -2.86
CA GLN A 3 -30.45 -6.14 -1.68
C GLN A 3 -28.98 -5.97 -2.04
N THR A 4 -28.49 -4.72 -2.00
CA THR A 4 -27.05 -4.54 -1.83
C THR A 4 -26.77 -4.86 -0.38
N GLN A 5 -26.03 -5.92 -0.11
CA GLN A 5 -25.47 -6.19 1.21
C GLN A 5 -24.34 -5.18 1.48
N GLY A 6 -24.68 -3.89 1.48
CA GLY A 6 -23.82 -2.79 1.88
C GLY A 6 -23.65 -2.84 3.39
N LEU A 7 -22.72 -3.66 3.85
CA LEU A 7 -22.22 -3.59 5.21
C LEU A 7 -21.29 -2.37 5.30
N THR A 8 -21.86 -1.28 5.84
CA THR A 8 -21.21 -0.13 6.49
C THR A 8 -21.06 1.14 5.64
N ALA A 9 -21.43 2.28 6.25
CA ALA A 9 -21.24 3.65 5.73
C ALA A 9 -19.77 4.12 5.69
N THR A 10 -18.82 3.21 5.90
CA THR A 10 -17.36 3.42 5.85
C THR A 10 -16.73 2.73 4.65
N ASP A 11 -17.49 2.49 3.59
CA ASP A 11 -16.91 2.12 2.30
C ASP A 11 -16.12 3.32 1.78
N ASN A 12 -14.86 3.40 2.22
CA ASN A 12 -13.91 4.42 1.82
C ASN A 12 -13.60 4.18 0.35
N PHE A 13 -14.41 4.77 -0.53
CA PHE A 13 -14.05 4.91 -1.93
C PHE A 13 -12.74 5.71 -2.00
N GLU A 14 -11.61 5.04 -2.15
CA GLU A 14 -10.37 5.68 -2.58
C GLU A 14 -10.59 6.10 -4.03
N PHE A 15 -10.88 7.39 -4.23
CA PHE A 15 -11.03 7.98 -5.56
C PHE A 15 -9.69 7.89 -6.30
N LEU A 16 -9.57 6.88 -7.16
CA LEU A 16 -8.51 6.79 -8.16
C LEU A 16 -8.82 7.78 -9.29
N ALA A 17 -8.63 9.07 -9.04
CA ALA A 17 -8.53 10.03 -10.14
C ALA A 17 -7.34 9.62 -11.03
N GLU A 18 -7.48 9.71 -12.36
CA GLU A 18 -6.35 9.58 -13.28
C GLU A 18 -5.26 10.59 -12.86
N TYR A 19 -4.22 10.07 -12.20
CA TYR A 19 -3.43 10.88 -11.30
C TYR A 19 -2.27 11.55 -12.03
N GLN A 20 -2.23 12.88 -12.07
CA GLN A 20 -1.08 13.63 -12.58
C GLN A 20 -0.03 13.79 -11.47
N TYR A 21 1.18 13.27 -11.73
CA TYR A 21 2.27 13.25 -10.77
C TYR A 21 2.83 14.66 -10.52
N HIS A 22 2.86 15.10 -9.25
CA HIS A 22 3.53 16.32 -8.78
C HIS A 22 4.57 15.95 -7.71
N ASN A 23 5.66 16.72 -7.61
CA ASN A 23 6.81 16.36 -6.76
C ASN A 23 6.53 16.32 -5.25
N ASP A 24 5.44 16.93 -4.77
CA ASP A 24 5.08 17.01 -3.34
C ASP A 24 3.89 16.13 -2.96
N LEU A 25 3.82 14.95 -3.58
CA LEU A 25 2.67 14.10 -3.42
C LEU A 25 2.60 13.35 -2.10
N GLN A 26 1.46 13.46 -1.44
CA GLN A 26 1.10 12.64 -0.30
C GLN A 26 -0.21 11.93 -0.61
N PHE A 27 -0.24 10.62 -0.39
CA PHE A 27 -1.44 9.81 -0.49
C PHE A 27 -1.60 9.01 0.80
N LEU A 28 -2.86 8.79 1.18
CA LEU A 28 -3.24 7.96 2.31
C LEU A 28 -3.83 6.67 1.76
N THR A 29 -3.37 5.53 2.26
CA THR A 29 -3.92 4.22 1.90
C THR A 29 -3.76 3.25 3.07
N ASP A 30 -4.53 2.16 3.05
CA ASP A 30 -4.38 1.08 4.02
C ASP A 30 -3.42 -0.01 3.53
N LEU A 31 -2.79 -0.71 4.47
CA LEU A 31 -2.02 -1.93 4.19
C LEU A 31 -2.94 -3.14 4.05
N SER A 32 -2.56 -4.05 3.16
CA SER A 32 -3.20 -5.36 2.96
C SER A 32 -2.38 -6.49 3.58
N GLY A 33 -3.03 -7.64 3.79
CA GLY A 33 -2.35 -8.85 4.27
C GLY A 33 -2.09 -8.90 5.78
N LEU A 34 -2.66 -7.96 6.56
CA LEU A 34 -2.54 -7.92 8.02
C LEU A 34 -3.02 -9.21 8.70
N SER A 35 -3.98 -9.92 8.12
CA SER A 35 -4.48 -11.21 8.62
C SER A 35 -3.46 -12.35 8.50
N HIS A 36 -2.42 -12.20 7.69
CA HIS A 36 -1.38 -13.21 7.48
C HIS A 36 -0.13 -12.95 8.32
N VAL A 37 -0.07 -11.85 9.07
CA VAL A 37 1.04 -11.49 9.95
C VAL A 37 0.57 -11.53 11.39
N ASN A 38 1.37 -12.14 12.27
CA ASN A 38 1.11 -12.13 13.70
C ASN A 38 1.92 -11.01 14.36
N LEU A 39 1.29 -9.86 14.56
CA LEU A 39 1.90 -8.69 15.17
C LEU A 39 1.28 -8.42 16.54
N PRO A 40 2.07 -8.05 17.56
CA PRO A 40 1.52 -7.60 18.83
C PRO A 40 0.68 -6.33 18.61
N ARG A 41 -0.32 -6.14 19.47
CA ARG A 41 -1.03 -4.85 19.54
C ARG A 41 0.00 -3.74 19.77
N ASP A 42 -0.17 -2.61 19.09
CA ASP A 42 0.73 -1.45 19.15
C ASP A 42 2.15 -1.67 18.59
N PHE A 43 2.33 -2.68 17.72
CA PHE A 43 3.61 -2.91 17.03
C PHE A 43 4.04 -1.72 16.15
N VAL A 44 3.07 -1.06 15.51
CA VAL A 44 3.24 0.19 14.76
C VAL A 44 2.33 1.24 15.40
N LYS A 45 2.84 2.45 15.54
CA LYS A 45 2.14 3.60 16.12
C LYS A 45 2.09 4.77 15.15
N GLN A 46 1.20 5.71 15.44
CA GLN A 46 1.14 6.95 14.69
C GLN A 46 2.48 7.69 14.76
N GLY A 47 2.98 8.12 13.60
CA GLY A 47 4.27 8.79 13.47
C GLY A 47 5.45 7.85 13.20
N ASP A 48 5.26 6.54 13.28
CA ASP A 48 6.30 5.58 12.90
C ASP A 48 6.52 5.60 11.37
N GLU A 49 7.79 5.54 10.98
CA GLU A 49 8.19 5.44 9.58
C GLU A 49 8.29 3.98 9.15
N LEU A 50 7.63 3.66 8.04
CA LEU A 50 7.62 2.32 7.45
C LEU A 50 8.53 2.26 6.22
N GLN A 51 9.07 1.09 5.96
CA GLN A 51 9.93 0.83 4.81
C GLN A 51 9.21 -0.06 3.82
N TYR A 52 9.25 0.31 2.53
CA TYR A 52 8.67 -0.51 1.46
C TYR A 52 9.75 -1.12 0.58
N THR A 53 9.53 -2.35 0.10
CA THR A 53 10.44 -3.08 -0.79
C THR A 53 9.65 -3.71 -1.94
N PHE A 54 10.19 -3.65 -3.16
CA PHE A 54 9.62 -4.33 -4.32
C PHE A 54 10.08 -5.80 -4.33
N GLU A 55 9.15 -6.73 -4.43
CA GLU A 55 9.41 -8.17 -4.43
C GLU A 55 9.28 -8.76 -5.84
N GLU A 56 10.30 -8.55 -6.67
CA GLU A 56 10.29 -9.00 -8.08
C GLU A 56 10.20 -10.53 -8.23
N ASN A 57 10.56 -11.28 -7.18
CA ASN A 57 10.52 -12.74 -7.11
C ASN A 57 9.32 -13.29 -6.32
N ASN A 58 8.31 -12.47 -6.03
CA ASN A 58 7.11 -12.93 -5.34
C ASN A 58 6.32 -13.91 -6.24
N ALA A 59 5.97 -15.06 -5.68
CA ALA A 59 5.33 -16.15 -6.43
C ALA A 59 3.89 -15.86 -6.87
N TYR A 60 3.23 -14.87 -6.25
CA TYR A 60 1.82 -14.53 -6.49
C TYR A 60 1.67 -13.25 -7.32
N ASP A 61 2.53 -12.25 -7.07
CA ASP A 61 2.48 -10.95 -7.72
C ASP A 61 3.88 -10.35 -7.90
N LYS A 62 4.42 -10.35 -9.12
CA LYS A 62 5.77 -9.84 -9.44
C LYS A 62 5.95 -8.35 -9.18
N GLU A 63 4.84 -7.63 -9.03
CA GLU A 63 4.81 -6.21 -8.73
C GLU A 63 4.57 -5.93 -7.24
N ALA A 64 4.49 -6.97 -6.40
CA ALA A 64 4.23 -6.83 -4.97
C ALA A 64 5.19 -5.84 -4.31
N VAL A 65 4.61 -4.95 -3.51
CA VAL A 65 5.35 -4.02 -2.66
C VAL A 65 5.08 -4.41 -1.21
N SER A 66 6.05 -5.05 -0.56
CA SER A 66 5.97 -5.39 0.86
C SER A 66 6.33 -4.19 1.72
N VAL A 67 5.71 -4.11 2.89
CA VAL A 67 5.93 -3.05 3.87
C VAL A 67 6.44 -3.68 5.16
N SER A 68 7.47 -3.08 5.74
CA SER A 68 8.13 -3.56 6.95
C SER A 68 8.37 -2.44 7.96
N PHE A 69 8.40 -2.82 9.24
CA PHE A 69 8.78 -1.96 10.35
C PHE A 69 9.82 -2.69 11.20
N ASN A 70 10.95 -2.05 11.47
CA ASN A 70 12.06 -2.63 12.24
C ASN A 70 12.45 -4.06 11.75
N GLY A 71 12.52 -4.23 10.43
CA GLY A 71 12.87 -5.51 9.79
C GLY A 71 11.80 -6.60 9.86
N LYS A 72 10.61 -6.32 10.42
CA LYS A 72 9.47 -7.26 10.43
C LYS A 72 8.43 -6.87 9.37
N PRO A 73 7.91 -7.84 8.60
CA PRO A 73 6.85 -7.56 7.63
C PRO A 73 5.57 -7.15 8.36
N VAL A 74 4.96 -6.06 7.92
CA VAL A 74 3.69 -5.56 8.45
C VAL A 74 2.54 -5.65 7.45
N GLY A 75 2.84 -5.97 6.19
CA GLY A 75 1.83 -6.21 5.17
C GLY A 75 2.35 -5.83 3.78
N TYR A 76 1.41 -5.53 2.89
CA TYR A 76 1.67 -5.14 1.51
C TYR A 76 0.88 -3.90 1.14
N VAL A 77 1.37 -3.14 0.16
CA VAL A 77 0.59 -2.10 -0.51
C VAL A 77 -0.56 -2.76 -1.28
N LYS A 78 -1.77 -2.16 -1.24
CA LYS A 78 -2.92 -2.61 -2.03
C LYS A 78 -2.57 -2.62 -3.52
N LYS A 79 -2.99 -3.66 -4.24
CA LYS A 79 -2.66 -3.89 -5.65
C LYS A 79 -2.94 -2.69 -6.57
N TYR A 80 -4.03 -1.97 -6.36
CA TYR A 80 -4.38 -0.83 -7.21
C TYR A 80 -3.51 0.41 -6.94
N ILE A 81 -2.86 0.51 -5.77
CA ILE A 81 -1.88 1.56 -5.45
C ILE A 81 -0.47 1.19 -5.92
N VAL A 82 -0.16 -0.09 -6.14
CA VAL A 82 1.19 -0.55 -6.56
C VAL A 82 1.69 0.18 -7.80
N ALA A 83 0.84 0.44 -8.79
CA ALA A 83 1.20 1.17 -10.00
C ALA A 83 1.77 2.58 -9.73
N PHE A 84 1.34 3.22 -8.64
CA PHE A 84 1.90 4.50 -8.19
C PHE A 84 3.34 4.33 -7.69
N PHE A 85 3.59 3.33 -6.84
CA PHE A 85 4.93 3.04 -6.31
C PHE A 85 5.93 2.70 -7.43
N ILE A 86 5.50 1.94 -8.44
CA ILE A 86 6.34 1.59 -9.58
C ILE A 86 6.71 2.86 -10.38
N ARG A 87 5.75 3.75 -10.64
CA ARG A 87 6.01 5.03 -11.31
C ARG A 87 6.98 5.91 -10.51
N LEU A 88 6.84 5.95 -9.18
CA LEU A 88 7.78 6.64 -8.30
C LEU A 88 9.20 6.07 -8.41
N ARG A 89 9.34 4.74 -8.42
CA ARG A 89 10.62 4.04 -8.60
C ARG A 89 11.29 4.39 -9.93
N MET A 90 10.54 4.34 -11.03
CA MET A 90 11.05 4.67 -12.36
C MET A 90 11.50 6.13 -12.46
N THR A 91 10.73 7.06 -11.89
CA THR A 91 11.07 8.48 -11.89
C THR A 91 12.38 8.71 -11.15
N ARG A 92 12.58 8.12 -9.96
CA ARG A 92 13.85 8.23 -9.23
C ARG A 92 15.04 7.65 -9.98
N SER A 93 14.86 6.54 -10.70
CA SER A 93 15.94 5.93 -11.50
C SER A 93 16.36 6.77 -12.72
N LEU A 94 15.51 7.67 -13.21
CA LEU A 94 15.82 8.54 -14.36
C LEU A 94 16.61 9.80 -13.97
N TYR A 95 16.66 10.14 -12.68
CA TYR A 95 17.36 11.32 -12.16
C TYR A 95 18.56 10.97 -11.24
N ALA A 96 18.94 9.69 -11.16
CA ALA A 96 20.10 9.19 -10.41
C ALA A 96 21.23 8.79 -11.36
#